data_AF-A0A6J7W2I4-F1
#
_entry.id   AF-A0A6J7W2I4-F1
#
_cell.length_a   1.000
_cell.length_b   1.000
_cell.length_c   1.000
_cell.angle_alpha   90.00
_cell.angle_beta   90.00
_cell.angle_gamma   90.00
#
_symmetry.space_group_name_H-M   'P 1'
#
loop_
_entity.id
_entity.type
_entity.pdbx_description
1 polymer ?
#
loop_
_entity_poly.entity_id
_entity_poly.type
_entity_poly.pdbx_seq_one_letter_code
_entity_poly.pdbx_strand_id
1 'polypeptide(L)'
;MQRELSQKLQRESSLLEIAHVLGENPGKVAEYFSLAADTKSLDQPTRSEGDATYADNLASTDSVDPSDGLQYEDLREALQLVLNDLPEREKEVMRMRFGLGGGENATLEEVGQAFNITRERVRQIEVRTLFRLRHVTASAALRDFVE
;
A
#
# COMPACT_ATOMS: atom_id res chain seq x y z
N MET A 1 19.70 23.10 -29.24
CA MET A 1 18.27 23.22 -28.88
C MET A 1 18.03 23.94 -27.56
N GLN A 2 18.07 23.33 -26.36
CA GLN A 2 17.83 24.08 -25.10
C GLN A 2 18.81 25.26 -24.92
N ARG A 3 20.09 25.05 -25.23
CA ARG A 3 21.13 26.11 -25.21
C ARG A 3 20.93 27.20 -26.27
N GLU A 4 20.30 26.90 -27.39
CA GLU A 4 20.03 27.88 -28.45
C GLU A 4 18.78 28.71 -28.14
N LEU A 5 17.75 28.06 -27.58
CA LEU A 5 16.54 28.73 -27.11
C LEU A 5 16.84 29.62 -25.90
N SER A 6 17.68 29.17 -24.97
CA SER A 6 18.09 29.98 -23.83
C SER A 6 18.95 31.18 -24.23
N GLN A 7 19.81 31.04 -25.24
CA GLN A 7 20.56 32.16 -25.81
C GLN A 7 19.66 33.17 -26.53
N LYS A 8 18.64 32.70 -27.26
CA LYS A 8 17.68 33.60 -27.95
C LYS A 8 16.72 34.31 -26.99
N LEU A 9 16.28 33.63 -25.93
CA LEU A 9 15.30 34.15 -24.98
C LEU A 9 15.94 34.89 -23.80
N GLN A 10 17.28 34.84 -23.68
CA GLN A 10 18.04 35.36 -22.53
C GLN A 10 17.50 34.88 -21.16
N ARG A 11 16.81 33.75 -21.15
CA ARG A 11 16.23 33.08 -19.97
C ARG A 11 16.19 31.59 -20.22
N GLU A 12 16.05 30.79 -19.16
CA GLU A 12 15.81 29.36 -19.32
C GLU A 12 14.48 29.12 -20.04
N SER A 13 14.52 28.32 -21.11
CA SER A 13 13.36 27.98 -21.91
C SER A 13 12.47 26.97 -21.18
N SER A 14 11.16 27.21 -21.15
CA SER A 14 10.19 26.32 -20.50
C SER A 14 9.97 25.03 -21.30
N LEU A 15 9.61 23.94 -20.61
CA LEU A 15 9.28 22.64 -21.22
C LEU A 15 8.20 22.75 -22.31
N LEU A 16 7.21 23.65 -22.12
CA LEU A 16 6.15 23.92 -23.11
C LEU A 16 6.71 24.56 -24.40
N GLU A 17 7.67 25.46 -24.26
CA GLU A 17 8.29 26.18 -25.40
C GLU A 17 9.22 25.23 -26.18
N ILE A 18 9.93 24.37 -25.47
CA ILE A 18 10.76 23.32 -26.08
C ILE A 18 9.87 22.33 -26.85
N ALA A 19 8.76 21.90 -26.25
CA ALA A 19 7.79 21.01 -26.88
C ALA A 19 7.17 21.62 -28.15
N HIS A 20 6.82 22.91 -28.10
CA HIS A 20 6.25 23.62 -29.24
C HIS A 20 7.23 23.73 -30.41
N VAL A 21 8.51 23.99 -30.13
CA VAL A 21 9.56 24.06 -31.17
C VAL A 21 9.89 22.69 -31.74
N LEU A 22 9.79 21.63 -30.94
CA LEU A 22 10.03 20.24 -31.36
C LEU A 22 8.81 19.59 -32.02
N GLY A 23 7.63 20.20 -31.95
CA GLY A 23 6.38 19.60 -32.44
C GLY A 23 5.92 18.38 -31.63
N GLU A 24 6.42 18.23 -30.41
CA GLU A 24 6.18 17.07 -29.54
C GLU A 24 5.24 17.42 -28.38
N ASN A 25 4.67 16.40 -27.75
CA ASN A 25 3.84 16.61 -26.56
C ASN A 25 4.71 17.00 -25.34
N PRO A 26 4.33 18.01 -24.55
CA PRO A 26 5.12 18.44 -23.39
C PRO A 26 5.32 17.34 -22.33
N GLY A 27 4.39 16.39 -22.22
CA GLY A 27 4.55 15.20 -21.36
C GLY A 27 5.70 14.30 -21.81
N LYS A 28 5.84 14.06 -23.13
CA LYS A 28 6.96 13.30 -23.69
C LYS A 28 8.28 14.04 -23.52
N VAL A 29 8.28 15.36 -23.71
CA VAL A 29 9.48 16.17 -23.47
C VAL A 29 9.91 16.07 -22.01
N ALA A 30 8.97 16.16 -21.06
CA ALA A 30 9.27 15.96 -19.63
C ALA A 30 9.84 14.55 -19.34
N GLU A 31 9.28 13.51 -19.98
CA GLU A 31 9.78 12.14 -19.87
C GLU A 31 11.21 12.02 -20.42
N TYR A 32 11.49 12.55 -21.62
CA TYR A 32 12.86 12.59 -22.16
C TYR A 32 13.84 13.32 -21.25
N PHE A 33 13.44 14.44 -20.66
CA PHE A 33 14.27 15.15 -19.68
C PHE A 33 14.44 14.38 -18.37
N SER A 34 13.44 13.59 -17.93
CA SER A 34 13.58 12.74 -16.74
C SER A 34 14.49 11.53 -16.99
N LEU A 35 14.47 10.95 -18.19
CA LEU A 35 15.37 9.85 -18.57
C LEU A 35 16.80 10.34 -18.84
N ALA A 36 16.94 11.57 -19.36
CA ALA A 36 18.23 12.22 -19.61
C ALA A 36 18.80 12.93 -18.37
N ALA A 37 18.08 12.95 -17.25
CA ALA A 37 18.62 13.43 -15.99
C ALA A 37 19.75 12.47 -15.57
N ASP A 38 20.98 12.96 -15.62
CA ASP A 38 22.15 12.21 -15.15
C ASP A 38 21.87 11.64 -13.76
N THR A 39 21.98 10.32 -13.63
CA THR A 39 21.90 9.63 -12.34
C THR A 39 22.94 10.24 -11.41
N LYS A 40 22.49 10.96 -10.38
CA LYS A 40 23.40 11.52 -9.38
C LYS A 40 24.00 10.38 -8.57
N SER A 41 25.31 10.47 -8.30
CA SER A 41 25.99 9.51 -7.45
C SER A 41 25.46 9.61 -6.02
N LEU A 42 25.16 8.46 -5.41
CA LEU A 42 24.74 8.35 -4.02
C LEU A 42 25.86 8.68 -3.03
N ASP A 43 27.12 8.64 -3.51
CA ASP A 43 28.32 9.00 -2.75
C ASP A 43 28.59 10.51 -2.72
N GLN A 44 27.68 11.33 -3.27
CA GLN A 44 27.80 12.77 -3.15
C GLN A 44 27.44 13.23 -1.72
N PRO A 45 28.27 14.08 -1.09
CA PRO A 45 27.94 14.64 0.21
C PRO A 45 26.72 15.54 0.08
N THR A 46 25.79 15.41 1.02
CA THR A 46 24.63 16.30 1.12
C THR A 46 25.06 17.63 1.76
N ARG A 47 24.36 18.74 1.47
CA ARG A 47 24.71 20.09 1.98
C ARG A 47 24.49 20.24 3.51
N SER A 48 23.92 19.24 4.19
CA SER A 48 23.70 19.28 5.63
C SER A 48 25.02 19.06 6.38
N GLU A 49 25.22 19.76 7.49
CA GLU A 49 26.44 19.67 8.30
C GLU A 49 26.67 18.24 8.82
N GLY A 50 27.58 17.52 8.17
CA GLY A 50 27.95 16.15 8.49
C GLY A 50 28.45 15.40 7.26
N ASP A 51 29.20 14.33 7.45
CA ASP A 51 29.75 13.44 6.42
C ASP A 51 28.64 12.58 5.74
N ALA A 52 27.40 13.09 5.73
CA ALA A 52 26.20 12.37 5.32
C ALA A 52 26.04 12.40 3.80
N THR A 53 26.03 11.20 3.23
CA THR A 53 25.88 10.96 1.80
C THR A 53 24.40 10.88 1.39
N TYR A 54 24.11 11.02 0.10
CA TYR A 54 22.74 10.79 -0.39
C TYR A 54 22.26 9.36 -0.10
N ALA A 55 23.19 8.39 -0.09
CA ALA A 55 22.93 7.01 0.33
C ALA A 55 22.36 6.92 1.76
N ASP A 56 22.89 7.72 2.71
CA ASP A 56 22.48 7.67 4.12
C ASP A 56 21.08 8.26 4.36
N ASN A 57 20.57 9.05 3.41
CA ASN A 57 19.28 9.70 3.50
C ASN A 57 18.19 9.00 2.68
N LEU A 58 18.52 7.89 2.01
CA LEU A 58 17.52 7.04 1.36
C LEU A 58 16.85 6.18 2.44
N ALA A 59 15.67 6.61 2.88
CA ALA A 59 14.79 5.76 3.68
C ALA A 59 14.48 4.49 2.88
N SER A 60 14.82 3.34 3.45
CA SER A 60 14.53 2.04 2.85
C SER A 60 13.00 1.90 2.71
N THR A 61 12.53 1.78 1.48
CA THR A 61 11.09 1.61 1.20
C THR A 61 10.60 0.19 1.54
N ASP A 62 11.54 -0.74 1.77
CA ASP A 62 11.29 -2.15 2.12
C ASP A 62 11.36 -2.45 3.62
N SER A 63 11.72 -1.49 4.46
CA SER A 63 11.72 -1.71 5.91
C SER A 63 10.31 -1.57 6.45
N VAL A 64 9.67 -2.71 6.76
CA VAL A 64 8.46 -2.76 7.59
C VAL A 64 8.78 -2.07 8.91
N ASP A 65 8.01 -1.04 9.27
CA ASP A 65 8.19 -0.34 10.52
C ASP A 65 8.00 -1.35 11.68
N PRO A 66 8.90 -1.43 12.67
CA PRO A 66 8.72 -2.30 13.82
C PRO A 66 7.38 -2.08 14.55
N SER A 67 6.82 -0.88 14.46
CA SER A 67 5.46 -0.59 14.96
C SER A 67 4.37 -1.29 14.14
N ASP A 68 4.52 -1.49 12.84
CA ASP A 68 3.57 -2.25 12.01
C ASP A 68 3.59 -3.74 12.36
N GLY A 69 4.76 -4.27 12.70
CA GLY A 69 4.91 -5.67 13.16
C GLY A 69 4.17 -5.95 14.47
N LEU A 70 4.20 -5.00 15.42
CA LEU A 70 3.44 -5.10 16.67
C LEU A 70 1.93 -5.02 16.41
N GLN A 71 1.51 -4.11 15.54
CA GLN A 71 0.08 -3.94 15.21
C GLN A 71 -0.52 -5.14 14.47
N TYR A 72 0.26 -5.84 13.64
CA TYR A 72 -0.20 -7.05 12.95
C TYR A 72 -0.44 -8.21 13.92
N GLU A 73 0.42 -8.39 14.93
CA GLU A 73 0.22 -9.40 15.97
C GLU A 73 -1.01 -9.09 16.84
N ASP A 74 -1.23 -7.82 17.19
CA ASP A 74 -2.42 -7.38 17.92
C ASP A 74 -3.72 -7.66 17.13
N LEU A 75 -3.73 -7.38 15.83
CA LEU A 75 -4.86 -7.69 14.95
C LEU A 75 -5.11 -9.21 14.86
N ARG A 76 -4.03 -9.99 14.78
CA ARG A 76 -4.10 -11.46 14.74
C ARG A 76 -4.66 -12.03 16.04
N GLU A 77 -4.25 -11.51 17.18
CA GLU A 77 -4.77 -11.92 18.49
C GLU A 77 -6.26 -11.55 18.63
N ALA A 78 -6.65 -10.33 18.26
CA ALA A 78 -8.05 -9.91 18.25
C ALA A 78 -8.91 -10.80 17.36
N LEU A 79 -8.41 -11.16 16.17
CA LEU A 79 -9.09 -12.07 15.25
C LEU A 79 -9.21 -13.48 15.85
N GLN A 80 -8.16 -14.00 16.50
CA GLN A 80 -8.21 -15.29 17.18
C GLN A 80 -9.24 -15.31 18.32
N LEU A 81 -9.31 -14.24 19.12
CA LEU A 81 -10.30 -14.11 20.20
C LEU A 81 -11.73 -14.21 19.66
N VAL A 82 -12.04 -13.49 18.58
CA VAL A 82 -13.37 -13.53 17.94
C VAL A 82 -13.67 -14.90 17.35
N LEU A 83 -12.69 -15.53 16.70
CA LEU A 83 -12.82 -16.87 16.14
C LEU A 83 -13.00 -17.95 17.21
N ASN A 84 -12.42 -17.78 18.40
CA ASN A 84 -12.59 -18.71 19.52
C ASN A 84 -13.98 -18.63 20.16
N ASP A 85 -14.67 -17.50 20.04
CA ASP A 85 -16.06 -17.31 20.49
C ASP A 85 -17.10 -17.79 19.44
N LEU A 86 -16.65 -18.21 18.26
CA LEU A 86 -17.50 -18.80 17.23
C LEU A 86 -17.60 -20.32 17.44
N PRO A 87 -18.79 -20.92 17.19
CA PRO A 87 -18.91 -22.37 17.08
C PRO A 87 -17.94 -22.92 16.03
N GLU A 88 -17.35 -24.09 16.26
CA GLU A 88 -16.31 -24.64 15.36
C GLU A 88 -16.73 -24.69 13.89
N ARG A 89 -18.00 -25.03 13.60
CA ARG A 89 -18.51 -25.02 12.23
C ARG A 89 -18.50 -23.62 11.58
N GLU A 90 -18.80 -22.58 12.35
CA GLU A 90 -18.78 -21.19 11.86
C GLU A 90 -17.35 -20.65 11.76
N LYS A 91 -16.45 -21.13 12.62
CA LYS A 91 -15.01 -20.85 12.55
C LYS A 91 -14.42 -21.34 11.23
N GLU A 92 -14.74 -22.57 10.83
CA GLU A 92 -14.32 -23.12 9.53
C GLU A 92 -14.90 -22.36 8.34
N VAL A 93 -16.18 -21.94 8.44
CA VAL A 93 -16.81 -21.07 7.43
C VAL A 93 -16.03 -19.76 7.28
N MET A 94 -15.62 -19.13 8.39
CA MET A 94 -14.82 -17.90 8.36
C MET A 94 -13.38 -18.16 7.85
N ARG A 95 -12.75 -19.29 8.22
CA ARG A 95 -11.42 -19.64 7.70
C ARG A 95 -11.43 -19.80 6.19
N MET A 96 -12.40 -20.52 5.64
CA MET A 96 -12.54 -20.69 4.19
C MET A 96 -12.89 -19.37 3.49
N ARG A 97 -13.81 -18.57 4.08
CA ARG A 97 -14.24 -17.28 3.51
C ARG A 97 -13.08 -16.29 3.36
N PHE A 98 -12.18 -16.25 4.33
CA PHE A 98 -11.10 -15.26 4.40
C PHE A 98 -9.70 -15.83 4.16
N GLY A 99 -9.57 -17.12 3.82
CA GLY A 99 -8.26 -17.75 3.59
C GLY A 99 -7.39 -17.87 4.85
N LEU A 100 -8.00 -17.85 6.04
CA LEU A 100 -7.26 -17.82 7.30
C LEU A 100 -6.56 -19.17 7.52
N GLY A 101 -5.23 -19.15 7.55
CA GLY A 101 -4.41 -20.37 7.62
C GLY A 101 -3.69 -20.73 6.32
N GLY A 102 -3.64 -19.81 5.35
CA GLY A 102 -2.85 -19.96 4.12
C GLY A 102 -3.64 -20.51 2.93
N GLY A 103 -4.97 -20.50 2.99
CA GLY A 103 -5.84 -20.82 1.86
C GLY A 103 -6.21 -19.56 1.06
N GLU A 104 -6.75 -19.75 -0.14
CA GLU A 104 -7.37 -18.67 -0.90
C GLU A 104 -8.73 -18.27 -0.29
N ASN A 105 -9.13 -17.02 -0.53
CA ASN A 105 -10.41 -16.51 -0.11
C ASN A 105 -11.53 -17.06 -1.00
N ALA A 106 -12.54 -17.67 -0.39
CA ALA A 106 -13.72 -18.16 -1.10
C ALA A 106 -14.87 -17.16 -1.12
N THR A 107 -15.73 -17.25 -2.13
CA THR A 107 -16.98 -16.49 -2.24
C THR A 107 -18.06 -17.03 -1.30
N LEU A 108 -19.09 -16.23 -1.02
CA LEU A 108 -20.23 -16.66 -0.20
C LEU A 108 -20.95 -17.90 -0.76
N GLU A 109 -20.95 -18.06 -2.09
CA GLU A 109 -21.59 -19.21 -2.75
C GLU A 109 -20.74 -20.47 -2.63
N GLU A 110 -19.42 -20.38 -2.86
CA GLU A 110 -18.50 -21.52 -2.70
C GLU A 110 -18.48 -22.03 -1.27
N VAL A 111 -18.44 -21.13 -0.28
CA VAL A 111 -18.52 -21.50 1.14
C VAL A 111 -19.89 -22.10 1.45
N GLY A 112 -20.97 -21.55 0.91
CA GLY A 112 -22.31 -22.09 1.07
C GLY A 112 -22.43 -23.54 0.57
N GLN A 113 -21.87 -23.81 -0.61
CA GLN A 113 -21.80 -25.14 -1.20
C GLN A 113 -20.96 -26.10 -0.36
N ALA A 114 -19.77 -25.69 0.07
CA ALA A 114 -18.86 -26.53 0.86
C ALA A 114 -19.44 -26.93 2.23
N PHE A 115 -20.19 -26.04 2.87
CA PHE A 115 -20.76 -26.27 4.21
C PHE A 115 -22.23 -26.69 4.20
N ASN A 116 -22.84 -26.90 3.03
CA ASN A 116 -24.27 -27.20 2.85
C ASN A 116 -25.19 -26.19 3.56
N ILE A 117 -24.90 -24.90 3.40
CA ILE A 117 -25.68 -23.79 3.95
C ILE A 117 -26.00 -22.76 2.86
N THR A 118 -27.03 -21.96 3.08
CA THR A 118 -27.39 -20.92 2.11
C THR A 118 -26.34 -19.81 2.10
N ARG A 119 -26.19 -19.15 0.95
CA ARG A 119 -25.38 -17.93 0.79
C ARG A 119 -25.70 -16.88 1.86
N GLU A 120 -26.98 -16.68 2.16
CA GLU A 120 -27.42 -15.72 3.18
C GLU A 120 -27.00 -16.15 4.58
N ARG A 121 -26.96 -17.46 4.87
CA ARG A 121 -26.44 -17.95 6.16
C ARG A 121 -24.95 -17.63 6.31
N VAL A 122 -24.15 -17.80 5.27
CA VAL A 122 -22.73 -17.39 5.27
C VAL A 122 -22.61 -15.88 5.53
N ARG A 123 -23.43 -15.07 4.85
CA ARG A 123 -23.47 -13.61 5.04
C ARG A 123 -23.81 -13.21 6.47
N GLN A 124 -24.78 -13.87 7.09
CA GLN A 124 -25.16 -13.63 8.49
C GLN A 124 -24.01 -13.93 9.46
N ILE A 125 -23.30 -15.04 9.24
CA ILE A 125 -22.13 -15.40 10.05
C ILE A 125 -21.05 -14.32 9.89
N GLU A 126 -20.76 -13.91 8.64
CA GLU A 126 -19.76 -12.87 8.34
C GLU A 126 -20.08 -11.54 9.04
N VAL A 127 -21.30 -11.03 8.89
CA VAL A 127 -21.72 -9.76 9.52
C VAL A 127 -21.61 -9.82 11.04
N ARG A 128 -22.02 -10.94 11.66
CA ARG A 128 -21.93 -11.11 13.12
C ARG A 128 -20.48 -11.18 13.60
N THR A 129 -19.61 -11.86 12.85
CA THR A 129 -18.18 -11.96 13.14
C THR A 129 -17.51 -10.59 13.04
N LEU A 130 -17.74 -9.86 11.94
CA LEU A 130 -17.19 -8.51 11.74
C LEU A 130 -17.69 -7.52 12.79
N PHE A 131 -18.96 -7.61 13.17
CA PHE A 131 -19.52 -6.77 14.23
C PHE A 131 -18.80 -7.00 15.58
N ARG A 132 -18.54 -8.26 15.93
CA ARG A 132 -17.77 -8.61 17.14
C ARG A 132 -16.31 -8.16 17.04
N LEU A 133 -15.68 -8.37 15.88
CA LEU A 133 -14.31 -7.93 15.62
C LEU A 133 -14.17 -6.43 15.83
N ARG A 134 -15.07 -5.62 15.27
CA ARG A 134 -15.08 -4.18 15.48
C ARG A 134 -15.20 -3.77 16.94
N HIS A 135 -15.93 -4.54 17.76
CA HIS A 135 -16.06 -4.24 19.19
C HIS A 135 -14.77 -4.57 19.96
N VAL A 136 -14.11 -5.68 19.64
CA VAL A 136 -12.84 -6.07 20.25
C VAL A 136 -11.73 -5.09 19.85
N THR A 137 -11.60 -4.77 18.57
CA THR A 137 -10.58 -3.83 18.07
C THR A 137 -10.84 -2.38 18.45
N ALA A 138 -12.11 -1.96 18.60
CA ALA A 138 -12.42 -0.63 19.13
C ALA A 138 -12.10 -0.49 20.62
N SER A 139 -12.08 -1.61 21.36
CA SER A 139 -11.70 -1.62 22.79
C SER A 139 -10.18 -1.68 22.99
N ALA A 140 -9.47 -2.36 22.09
CA ALA A 140 -8.02 -2.49 22.09
C ALA A 140 -7.45 -1.56 21.01
N ALA A 141 -7.23 -0.27 21.32
CA ALA A 141 -6.33 0.71 20.67
C ALA A 141 -5.99 0.59 19.14
N LEU A 142 -6.82 -0.05 18.31
CA LEU A 142 -6.54 -0.44 16.93
C LEU A 142 -7.43 0.33 15.94
N ARG A 143 -7.89 1.54 16.31
CA ARG A 143 -8.65 2.41 15.41
C ARG A 143 -7.83 2.84 14.20
N ASP A 144 -6.52 2.96 14.37
CA ASP A 144 -5.60 3.44 13.33
C ASP A 144 -5.42 2.44 12.17
N PHE A 145 -5.92 1.21 12.31
CA PHE A 145 -5.85 0.16 11.28
C PHE A 145 -6.99 0.18 10.26
N VAL A 146 -8.00 1.05 10.44
CA VAL A 146 -9.23 1.08 9.62
C VAL A 146 -9.40 2.41 8.85
N GLU A 147 -8.44 3.34 8.94
CA GLU A 147 -8.43 4.57 8.11
C GLU A 147 -7.70 4.40 6.79
#